data_AF-A0A931TN79-F1
#
_entry.id   AF-A0A931TN79-F1
#
_cell.length_a   1.000
_cell.length_b   1.000
_cell.length_c   1.000
_cell.angle_alpha   90.00
_cell.angle_beta   90.00
_cell.angle_gamma   90.00
#
_symmetry.space_group_name_H-M   'P 1'
#
loop_
_entity.id
_entity.type
_entity.pdbx_description
1 polymer ?
#
loop_
_entity_poly.entity_id
_entity_poly.type
_entity_poly.pdbx_seq_one_letter_code
_entity_poly.pdbx_strand_id
1 'polypeptide(L)'
;MNGRAWREPWGIAELFIVSQTALPAILYLPGTQDIRLSLRMGAFVIPLVLLAWWLLRRGESEHEESHPVVPWAIGIVALVALMFLHPMTTSVQGGLAHLALYVAIISPLFWAPALVRTPTRLRRVMALLLICNGINSLVGVLQVYDPARWLPDQFSRIVTQSELGLGPVSYLGPNGETIVRPPGLFDTPGAVAGPGMYAALLGLIFAATRFKVWQRVACLGLAFAGLAAIYLSQVRISIVVAAAMMIVYFAVLVVQRRFSTATLFGATSGLALAGALIFTVLLAGAEISNRFATLFEDDPLTVYYVARGGQLHYALNDTLVEFPFGAGLARWGMSAVYFGHATLDTPPLWAEIQLAGWIIDGGVLLMLTYCGALVVTALAELRVATQAREPMLAACGAAVFAANLAPMALIFTFTPFVTQVGVQYWFLAGALHGVVQGTRKGVPGAEAAETNLFGDAK
;
A
#
# COMPACT_ATOMS: atom_id res chain seq x y z
N MET A 1 14.56 2.64 23.81
CA MET A 1 13.28 3.32 24.12
C MET A 1 13.38 3.95 25.50
N ASN A 2 13.64 5.25 25.59
CA ASN A 2 13.27 5.98 26.79
C ASN A 2 11.74 6.06 26.77
N GLY A 3 11.08 5.59 27.83
CA GLY A 3 9.63 5.35 27.87
C GLY A 3 8.73 6.58 27.70
N ARG A 4 9.22 7.72 27.21
CA ARG A 4 8.42 8.94 26.99
C ARG A 4 7.65 8.94 25.67
N ALA A 5 8.21 8.38 24.58
CA ALA A 5 7.54 8.37 23.27
C ALA A 5 6.28 7.47 23.20
N TRP A 6 6.05 6.63 24.21
CA TRP A 6 4.86 5.77 24.33
C TRP A 6 3.89 6.25 25.41
N ARG A 7 4.16 7.40 26.05
CA ARG A 7 3.24 7.98 27.04
C ARG A 7 2.10 8.77 26.43
N GLU A 8 2.23 9.20 25.17
CA GLU A 8 1.09 9.77 24.47
C GLU A 8 0.01 8.69 24.31
N PRO A 9 -1.22 8.93 24.77
CA PRO A 9 -2.29 7.97 24.65
C PRO A 9 -2.47 7.57 23.18
N TRP A 10 -2.90 6.33 22.98
CA TRP A 10 -3.33 5.89 21.65
C TRP A 10 -4.48 6.78 21.21
N GLY A 11 -4.48 7.15 19.94
CA GLY A 11 -5.58 7.90 19.36
C GLY A 11 -6.12 7.26 18.10
N ILE A 12 -6.95 8.04 17.41
CA ILE A 12 -7.72 7.59 16.26
C ILE A 12 -6.81 7.11 15.11
N ALA A 13 -5.68 7.78 14.88
CA ALA A 13 -4.74 7.40 13.80
C ALA A 13 -4.14 6.00 14.02
N GLU A 14 -3.79 5.66 15.26
CA GLU A 14 -3.26 4.35 15.61
C GLU A 14 -4.32 3.24 15.46
N LEU A 15 -5.54 3.50 15.95
CA LEU A 15 -6.67 2.58 15.80
C LEU A 15 -7.05 2.37 14.33
N PHE A 16 -6.97 3.43 13.52
CA PHE A 16 -7.21 3.35 12.09
C PHE A 16 -6.25 2.37 11.42
N ILE A 17 -4.94 2.49 11.64
CA ILE A 17 -3.95 1.57 11.07
C ILE A 17 -4.24 0.11 11.48
N VAL A 18 -4.50 -0.12 12.77
CA VAL A 18 -4.81 -1.47 13.26
C VAL A 18 -6.08 -2.01 12.60
N SER A 19 -7.12 -1.18 12.45
CA SER A 19 -8.37 -1.59 11.82
C SER A 19 -8.21 -2.03 10.36
N GLN A 20 -7.30 -1.40 9.61
CA GLN A 20 -7.05 -1.76 8.21
C GLN A 20 -6.45 -3.16 8.06
N THR A 21 -5.77 -3.68 9.08
CA THR A 21 -5.25 -5.06 9.09
C THR A 21 -6.17 -6.03 9.83
N ALA A 22 -6.76 -5.60 10.94
CA ALA A 22 -7.62 -6.44 11.77
C ALA A 22 -8.91 -6.84 11.05
N LEU A 23 -9.55 -5.93 10.31
CA LEU A 23 -10.81 -6.23 9.63
C LEU A 23 -10.67 -7.33 8.57
N PRO A 24 -9.70 -7.27 7.63
CA PRO A 24 -9.43 -8.39 6.74
C PRO A 24 -9.04 -9.67 7.49
N ALA A 25 -8.24 -9.56 8.56
CA ALA A 25 -7.80 -10.72 9.33
C ALA A 25 -8.97 -11.48 9.99
N ILE A 26 -10.11 -10.84 10.26
CA ILE A 26 -11.31 -11.52 10.78
C ILE A 26 -11.81 -12.56 9.78
N LEU A 27 -11.63 -12.36 8.46
CA LEU A 27 -12.03 -13.31 7.42
C LEU A 27 -11.31 -14.66 7.50
N TYR A 28 -10.25 -14.70 8.28
CA TYR A 28 -9.47 -15.89 8.55
C TYR A 28 -10.15 -16.81 9.58
N LEU A 29 -11.09 -16.29 10.37
CA LEU A 29 -11.84 -17.08 11.34
C LEU A 29 -12.91 -17.94 10.63
N PRO A 30 -13.05 -19.23 10.98
CA PRO A 30 -14.07 -20.09 10.40
C PRO A 30 -15.48 -19.51 10.53
N GLY A 31 -16.26 -19.54 9.45
CA GLY A 31 -17.67 -19.09 9.44
C GLY A 31 -17.87 -17.59 9.16
N THR A 32 -16.79 -16.82 8.99
CA THR A 32 -16.89 -15.38 8.68
C THR A 32 -17.07 -15.09 7.19
N GLN A 33 -17.08 -16.12 6.33
CA GLN A 33 -17.23 -15.95 4.87
C GLN A 33 -18.59 -15.34 4.48
N ASP A 34 -19.65 -15.59 5.24
CA ASP A 34 -21.00 -15.05 4.96
C ASP A 34 -21.08 -13.54 5.19
N ILE A 35 -20.20 -12.99 6.05
CA ILE A 35 -20.09 -11.54 6.32
C ILE A 35 -18.89 -10.91 5.60
N ARG A 36 -18.32 -11.61 4.61
CA ARG A 36 -17.10 -11.19 3.91
C ARG A 36 -17.21 -9.81 3.28
N LEU A 37 -18.32 -9.56 2.60
CA LEU A 37 -18.58 -8.27 1.97
C LEU A 37 -18.58 -7.14 3.02
N SER A 38 -19.31 -7.34 4.13
CA SER A 38 -19.41 -6.35 5.21
C SER A 38 -18.06 -6.03 5.84
N LEU A 39 -17.21 -7.04 6.06
CA LEU A 39 -15.86 -6.85 6.61
C LEU A 39 -14.95 -6.08 5.64
N ARG A 40 -15.00 -6.43 4.34
CA ARG A 40 -14.26 -5.70 3.30
C ARG A 40 -14.74 -4.25 3.16
N MET A 41 -16.05 -4.02 3.20
CA MET A 41 -16.64 -2.68 3.20
C MET A 41 -16.23 -1.89 4.45
N GLY A 42 -16.15 -2.54 5.61
CA GLY A 42 -15.74 -1.92 6.88
C GLY A 42 -14.42 -1.16 6.79
N ALA A 43 -13.44 -1.71 6.04
CA ALA A 43 -12.16 -1.05 5.81
C ALA A 43 -12.28 0.32 5.11
N PHE A 44 -13.32 0.51 4.28
CA PHE A 44 -13.62 1.74 3.57
C PHE A 44 -14.67 2.62 4.28
N VAL A 45 -15.54 2.03 5.10
CA VAL A 45 -16.48 2.79 5.93
C VAL A 45 -15.76 3.60 7.00
N ILE A 46 -14.74 3.04 7.66
CA ILE A 46 -13.96 3.75 8.69
C ILE A 46 -13.39 5.09 8.17
N PRO A 47 -12.64 5.15 7.05
CA PRO A 47 -12.10 6.42 6.58
C PRO A 47 -13.21 7.42 6.18
N LEU A 48 -14.39 6.97 5.73
CA LEU A 48 -15.55 7.84 5.49
C LEU A 48 -16.15 8.40 6.78
N VAL A 49 -16.26 7.59 7.83
CA VAL A 49 -16.73 8.05 9.15
C VAL A 49 -15.76 9.11 9.71
N LEU A 50 -14.45 8.89 9.55
CA LEU A 50 -13.43 9.87 9.95
C LEU A 50 -13.49 11.15 9.12
N LEU A 51 -13.82 11.05 7.83
CA LEU A 51 -14.07 12.22 6.98
C LEU A 51 -15.28 13.02 7.48
N ALA A 52 -16.40 12.36 7.76
CA ALA A 52 -17.60 13.00 8.29
C ALA A 52 -17.32 13.67 9.64
N TRP A 53 -16.63 12.98 10.55
CA TRP A 53 -16.20 13.54 11.83
C TRP A 53 -15.32 14.79 11.65
N TRP A 54 -14.36 14.75 10.74
CA TRP A 54 -13.48 15.88 10.45
C TRP A 54 -14.26 17.07 9.85
N LEU A 55 -15.19 16.82 8.92
CA LEU A 55 -16.04 17.86 8.33
C LEU A 55 -16.90 18.56 9.39
N LEU A 56 -17.46 17.81 10.35
CA LEU A 56 -18.25 18.37 11.45
C LEU A 56 -17.43 19.23 12.41
N ARG A 57 -16.13 18.96 12.55
CA ARG A 57 -15.22 19.73 13.43
C ARG A 57 -14.46 20.84 12.73
N ARG A 58 -14.58 20.96 11.41
CA ARG A 58 -13.81 21.92 10.61
C ARG A 58 -13.99 23.37 11.05
N GLY A 59 -15.14 23.72 11.64
CA GLY A 59 -15.41 25.07 12.16
C GLY A 59 -14.56 25.49 13.36
N GLU A 60 -13.94 24.55 14.08
CA GLU A 60 -13.13 24.83 15.28
C GLU A 60 -11.63 24.93 14.98
N SER A 61 -11.18 24.40 13.84
CA SER A 61 -9.77 24.35 13.48
C SER A 61 -9.36 25.58 12.68
N GLU A 62 -8.57 26.47 13.30
CA GLU A 62 -7.92 27.61 12.63
C GLU A 62 -7.31 27.20 11.29
N HIS A 63 -7.63 27.95 10.23
CA HIS A 63 -7.06 27.94 8.87
C HIS A 63 -5.80 27.06 8.72
N GLU A 64 -6.00 25.74 8.58
CA GLU A 64 -4.92 24.82 8.27
C GLU A 64 -4.56 24.99 6.79
N GLU A 65 -3.26 25.19 6.50
CA GLU A 65 -2.78 25.29 5.13
C GLU A 65 -3.13 24.02 4.37
N SER A 66 -3.95 24.12 3.33
CA SER A 66 -4.35 22.94 2.56
C SER A 66 -3.14 22.26 1.91
N HIS A 67 -3.10 20.93 1.92
CA HIS A 67 -2.06 20.19 1.21
C HIS A 67 -2.10 20.56 -0.28
N PRO A 68 -0.97 20.76 -0.97
CA PRO A 68 -0.93 21.09 -2.40
C PRO A 68 -1.72 20.15 -3.34
N VAL A 69 -2.02 18.93 -2.90
CA VAL A 69 -2.76 17.93 -3.69
C VAL A 69 -4.27 18.02 -3.51
N VAL A 70 -4.77 18.78 -2.52
CA VAL A 70 -6.21 18.93 -2.24
C VAL A 70 -7.03 19.33 -3.47
N PRO A 71 -6.62 20.31 -4.31
CA PRO A 71 -7.38 20.65 -5.51
C PRO A 71 -7.50 19.47 -6.49
N TRP A 72 -6.46 18.67 -6.63
CA TRP A 72 -6.45 17.48 -7.49
C TRP A 72 -7.35 16.37 -6.93
N ALA A 73 -7.28 16.13 -5.62
CA ALA A 73 -8.13 15.20 -4.90
C ALA A 73 -9.63 15.55 -5.04
N ILE A 74 -9.97 16.84 -4.90
CA ILE A 74 -11.32 17.34 -5.12
C ILE A 74 -11.72 17.16 -6.59
N GLY A 75 -10.83 17.47 -7.53
CA GLY A 75 -11.05 17.26 -8.96
C GLY A 75 -11.35 15.80 -9.30
N ILE A 76 -10.61 14.85 -8.74
CA ILE A 76 -10.85 13.40 -8.89
C ILE A 76 -12.24 13.04 -8.38
N VAL A 77 -12.59 13.43 -7.15
CA VAL A 77 -13.90 13.12 -6.56
C VAL A 77 -15.04 13.76 -7.37
N ALA A 78 -14.86 15.01 -7.83
CA ALA A 78 -15.85 15.71 -8.65
C ALA A 78 -16.05 15.04 -10.02
N LEU A 79 -14.97 14.59 -10.67
CA LEU A 79 -15.03 13.86 -11.94
C LEU A 79 -15.76 12.52 -11.76
N VAL A 80 -15.42 11.74 -10.74
CA VAL A 80 -16.12 10.47 -10.45
C VAL A 80 -17.58 10.73 -10.08
N ALA A 81 -17.88 11.78 -9.31
CA ALA A 81 -19.26 12.16 -9.00
C ALA A 81 -20.05 12.60 -10.24
N LEU A 82 -19.41 13.22 -11.22
CA LEU A 82 -20.03 13.53 -12.52
C LEU A 82 -20.28 12.25 -13.32
N MET A 83 -19.36 11.29 -13.30
CA MET A 83 -19.48 10.00 -13.97
C MET A 83 -20.56 9.09 -13.40
N PHE A 84 -21.01 9.35 -12.17
CA PHE A 84 -22.22 8.74 -11.64
C PHE A 84 -23.45 9.01 -12.52
N LEU A 85 -23.52 10.18 -13.16
CA LEU A 85 -24.61 10.57 -14.07
C LEU A 85 -24.42 10.04 -15.51
N HIS A 86 -23.33 9.31 -15.77
CA HIS A 86 -23.04 8.78 -17.09
C HIS A 86 -24.07 7.71 -17.48
N PRO A 87 -24.65 7.74 -18.70
CA PRO A 87 -25.73 6.83 -19.11
C PRO A 87 -25.34 5.36 -19.12
N MET A 88 -24.04 5.06 -19.25
CA MET A 88 -23.49 3.70 -19.23
C MET A 88 -23.16 3.19 -17.81
N THR A 89 -23.45 3.95 -16.76
CA THR A 89 -23.32 3.46 -15.37
C THR A 89 -24.34 2.35 -15.14
N THR A 90 -23.85 1.16 -14.78
CA THR A 90 -24.63 -0.10 -14.80
C THR A 90 -25.81 -0.10 -13.83
N SER A 91 -25.66 0.55 -12.68
CA SER A 91 -26.72 0.70 -11.69
C SER A 91 -26.44 1.89 -10.76
N VAL A 92 -27.50 2.47 -10.19
CA VAL A 92 -27.39 3.54 -9.18
C VAL A 92 -26.61 3.06 -7.96
N GLN A 93 -26.86 1.83 -7.51
CA GLN A 93 -26.18 1.26 -6.35
C GLN A 93 -24.69 1.03 -6.62
N GLY A 94 -24.35 0.49 -7.79
CA GLY A 94 -22.97 0.27 -8.21
C GLY A 94 -22.22 1.59 -8.34
N GLY A 95 -22.81 2.57 -9.03
CA GLY A 95 -22.22 3.91 -9.16
C GLY A 95 -21.96 4.57 -7.81
N LEU A 96 -22.91 4.48 -6.87
CA LEU A 96 -22.75 5.04 -5.53
C LEU A 96 -21.68 4.30 -4.72
N ALA A 97 -21.64 2.97 -4.79
CA ALA A 97 -20.62 2.16 -4.14
C ALA A 97 -19.22 2.49 -4.67
N HIS A 98 -19.09 2.69 -5.99
CA HIS A 98 -17.83 3.03 -6.63
C HIS A 98 -17.38 4.46 -6.30
N LEU A 99 -18.29 5.43 -6.28
CA LEU A 99 -18.01 6.79 -5.82
C LEU A 99 -17.58 6.79 -4.33
N ALA A 100 -18.31 6.08 -3.47
CA ALA A 100 -17.99 5.96 -2.06
C ALA A 100 -16.60 5.34 -1.84
N LEU A 101 -16.19 4.38 -2.69
CA LEU A 101 -14.86 3.79 -2.69
C LEU A 101 -13.76 4.84 -2.96
N TYR A 102 -13.91 5.66 -4.01
CA TYR A 102 -12.95 6.73 -4.31
C TYR A 102 -12.86 7.76 -3.18
N VAL A 103 -14.00 8.18 -2.64
CA VAL A 103 -14.06 9.12 -1.52
C VAL A 103 -13.39 8.49 -0.29
N ALA A 104 -13.66 7.23 0.02
CA ALA A 104 -13.06 6.52 1.14
C ALA A 104 -11.53 6.47 1.04
N ILE A 105 -11.01 6.18 -0.16
CA ILE A 105 -9.58 6.06 -0.44
C ILE A 105 -8.86 7.40 -0.30
N ILE A 106 -9.43 8.48 -0.85
CA ILE A 106 -8.81 9.82 -0.83
C ILE A 106 -9.02 10.51 0.53
N SER A 107 -10.08 10.18 1.26
CA SER A 107 -10.46 10.86 2.50
C SER A 107 -9.35 11.03 3.56
N PRO A 108 -8.40 10.07 3.77
CA PRO A 108 -7.37 10.22 4.77
C PRO A 108 -6.47 11.43 4.55
N LEU A 109 -6.34 11.89 3.30
CA LEU A 109 -5.63 13.12 2.96
C LEU A 109 -6.16 14.34 3.75
N PHE A 110 -7.47 14.38 4.03
CA PHE A 110 -8.12 15.51 4.69
C PHE A 110 -8.06 15.44 6.20
N TRP A 111 -8.31 14.27 6.80
CA TRP A 111 -8.43 14.13 8.26
C TRP A 111 -7.13 13.67 8.94
N ALA A 112 -6.22 12.97 8.25
CA ALA A 112 -4.96 12.53 8.84
C ALA A 112 -4.04 13.68 9.30
N PRO A 113 -3.93 14.83 8.60
CA PRO A 113 -3.14 15.96 9.05
C PRO A 113 -3.54 16.47 10.45
N ALA A 114 -4.83 16.46 10.76
CA ALA A 114 -5.36 16.89 12.05
C ALA A 114 -5.01 15.91 13.18
N LEU A 115 -4.82 14.63 12.86
CA LEU A 115 -4.50 13.59 13.85
C LEU A 115 -2.99 13.42 14.06
N VAL A 116 -2.16 13.58 13.02
CA VAL A 116 -0.72 13.31 13.10
C VAL A 116 0.05 14.62 12.94
N ARG A 117 0.28 15.31 14.08
CA ARG A 117 0.96 16.63 14.10
C ARG A 117 2.42 16.60 14.54
N THR A 118 2.92 15.48 15.07
CA THR A 118 4.31 15.39 15.56
C THR A 118 5.09 14.30 14.84
N PRO A 119 6.41 14.49 14.62
CA PRO A 119 7.25 13.46 14.00
C PRO A 119 7.27 12.17 14.83
N THR A 120 7.19 12.29 16.16
CA THR A 120 7.12 11.15 17.08
C THR A 120 5.89 10.30 16.85
N ARG A 121 4.72 10.94 16.64
CA ARG A 121 3.47 10.22 16.35
C ARG A 121 3.51 9.57 14.98
N LEU A 122 4.02 10.25 13.95
CA LEU A 122 4.20 9.65 12.62
C LEU A 122 5.13 8.44 12.67
N ARG A 123 6.23 8.51 13.42
CA ARG A 123 7.12 7.37 13.66
C ARG A 123 6.39 6.20 14.34
N ARG A 124 5.52 6.47 15.32
CA ARG A 124 4.70 5.43 15.97
C ARG A 124 3.72 4.79 14.98
N VAL A 125 3.06 5.60 14.16
CA VAL A 125 2.16 5.14 13.09
C VAL A 125 2.90 4.24 12.09
N MET A 126 4.10 4.63 11.65
CA MET A 126 4.94 3.79 10.78
C MET A 126 5.39 2.49 11.49
N ALA A 127 5.68 2.53 12.79
CA ALA A 127 6.00 1.33 13.56
C ALA A 127 4.79 0.38 13.66
N LEU A 128 3.57 0.91 13.86
CA LEU A 128 2.35 0.11 13.83
C LEU A 128 2.09 -0.49 12.45
N LEU A 129 2.33 0.26 11.37
CA LEU A 129 2.29 -0.26 10.00
C LEU A 129 3.29 -1.40 9.81
N LEU A 130 4.54 -1.26 10.30
CA LEU A 130 5.52 -2.35 10.26
C LEU A 130 5.02 -3.58 11.03
N ILE A 131 4.46 -3.41 12.22
CA ILE A 131 3.98 -4.53 13.03
C ILE A 131 2.81 -5.23 12.32
N CYS A 132 1.81 -4.47 11.85
CA CYS A 132 0.65 -5.05 11.19
C CYS A 132 1.02 -5.76 9.88
N ASN A 133 1.83 -5.12 9.03
CA ASN A 133 2.28 -5.71 7.78
C ASN A 133 3.27 -6.87 8.02
N GLY A 134 4.12 -6.77 9.04
CA GLY A 134 5.08 -7.80 9.41
C GLY A 134 4.41 -9.05 9.97
N ILE A 135 3.38 -8.91 10.82
CA ILE A 135 2.55 -10.04 11.27
C ILE A 135 1.85 -10.69 10.08
N ASN A 136 1.29 -9.87 9.18
CA ASN A 136 0.66 -10.37 7.96
C ASN A 136 1.63 -11.19 7.10
N SER A 137 2.86 -10.70 6.89
CA SER A 137 3.90 -11.43 6.17
C SER A 137 4.38 -12.69 6.90
N LEU A 138 4.51 -12.64 8.22
CA LEU A 138 4.87 -13.80 9.03
C LEU A 138 3.82 -14.91 8.90
N VAL A 139 2.54 -14.56 9.00
CA VAL A 139 1.43 -15.48 8.72
C VAL A 139 1.59 -16.05 7.32
N GLY A 140 1.83 -15.22 6.30
CA GLY A 140 2.09 -15.65 4.92
C GLY A 140 3.18 -16.70 4.77
N VAL A 141 4.33 -16.53 5.44
CA VAL A 141 5.41 -17.53 5.45
C VAL A 141 4.95 -18.83 6.13
N LEU A 142 4.22 -18.72 7.24
CA LEU A 142 3.70 -19.88 7.97
C LEU A 142 2.66 -20.67 7.16
N GLN A 143 1.89 -20.04 6.27
CA GLN A 143 0.93 -20.75 5.40
C GLN A 143 1.61 -21.62 4.35
N VAL A 144 2.84 -21.28 3.95
CA VAL A 144 3.63 -22.15 3.07
C VAL A 144 4.33 -23.23 3.86
N TYR A 145 4.82 -22.92 5.06
CA TYR A 145 5.52 -23.88 5.91
C TYR A 145 4.59 -24.97 6.49
N ASP A 146 3.41 -24.60 6.96
CA ASP A 146 2.41 -25.50 7.55
C ASP A 146 1.00 -25.08 7.10
N PRO A 147 0.62 -25.39 5.85
CA PRO A 147 -0.67 -24.98 5.27
C PRO A 147 -1.86 -25.57 6.03
N ALA A 148 -1.75 -26.79 6.57
CA ALA A 148 -2.84 -27.44 7.29
C ALA A 148 -3.29 -26.65 8.53
N ARG A 149 -2.38 -25.91 9.15
CA ARG A 149 -2.67 -25.09 10.33
C ARG A 149 -2.93 -23.63 9.99
N TRP A 150 -2.24 -23.09 8.99
CA TRP A 150 -2.21 -21.67 8.66
C TRP A 150 -2.86 -21.33 7.30
N LEU A 151 -3.61 -22.22 6.69
CA LEU A 151 -4.45 -21.92 5.54
C LEU A 151 -5.85 -22.43 5.85
N PRO A 152 -6.83 -21.54 6.14
CA PRO A 152 -8.19 -21.97 6.46
C PRO A 152 -8.81 -22.76 5.31
N ASP A 153 -9.47 -23.89 5.58
CA ASP A 153 -10.10 -24.73 4.53
C ASP A 153 -11.14 -23.99 3.67
N GLN A 154 -11.73 -22.94 4.23
CA GLN A 154 -12.68 -22.05 3.57
C GLN A 154 -12.01 -21.09 2.57
N PHE A 155 -10.72 -21.31 2.27
CA PHE A 155 -9.92 -20.44 1.45
C PHE A 155 -10.62 -20.16 0.12
N SER A 156 -10.71 -18.86 -0.16
CA SER A 156 -11.59 -18.19 -1.12
C SER A 156 -12.38 -19.14 -2.02
N ARG A 157 -13.64 -19.40 -1.65
CA ARG A 157 -14.64 -20.05 -2.53
C ARG A 157 -14.58 -19.49 -3.96
N ILE A 158 -14.27 -18.20 -4.14
CA ILE A 158 -14.13 -17.56 -5.46
C ILE A 158 -13.00 -18.18 -6.29
N VAL A 159 -11.88 -18.56 -5.67
CA VAL A 159 -10.74 -19.16 -6.36
C VAL A 159 -11.00 -20.65 -6.62
N THR A 160 -11.52 -21.37 -5.62
CA THR A 160 -11.84 -22.80 -5.74
C THR A 160 -13.06 -23.07 -6.63
N GLN A 161 -13.95 -22.09 -6.81
CA GLN A 161 -15.12 -22.16 -7.71
C GLN A 161 -14.88 -21.47 -9.07
N SER A 162 -13.71 -20.84 -9.30
CA SER A 162 -13.41 -20.27 -10.61
C SER A 162 -13.16 -21.37 -11.64
N GLU A 163 -13.61 -21.17 -12.89
CA GLU A 163 -13.41 -22.14 -13.98
C GLU A 163 -11.93 -22.43 -14.27
N LEU A 164 -11.02 -21.51 -13.90
CA LEU A 164 -9.58 -21.64 -14.05
C LEU A 164 -8.90 -22.43 -12.90
N GLY A 165 -9.65 -22.77 -11.84
CA GLY A 165 -9.17 -23.54 -10.70
C GLY A 165 -8.00 -22.92 -9.92
N LEU A 166 -7.24 -23.75 -9.22
CA LEU A 166 -6.08 -23.33 -8.42
C LEU A 166 -4.80 -23.06 -9.24
N GLY A 167 -4.75 -23.55 -10.49
CA GLY A 167 -3.53 -23.52 -11.31
C GLY A 167 -2.84 -22.15 -11.43
N PRO A 168 -3.57 -21.03 -11.69
CA PRO A 168 -2.96 -19.70 -11.80
C PRO A 168 -2.43 -19.14 -10.47
N VAL A 169 -2.86 -19.70 -9.34
CA VAL A 169 -2.60 -19.20 -7.99
C VAL A 169 -1.79 -20.16 -7.11
N SER A 170 -1.32 -21.27 -7.69
CA SER A 170 -0.46 -22.24 -7.02
C SER A 170 0.83 -22.51 -7.82
N TYR A 171 1.78 -23.22 -7.21
CA TYR A 171 3.01 -23.70 -7.83
C TYR A 171 3.45 -25.03 -7.18
N LEU A 172 4.42 -25.73 -7.75
CA LEU A 172 4.87 -27.03 -7.23
C LEU A 172 6.02 -26.84 -6.23
N GLY A 173 5.84 -27.42 -5.04
CA GLY A 173 6.87 -27.48 -4.01
C GLY A 173 7.96 -28.52 -4.32
N PRO A 174 9.02 -28.58 -3.50
CA PRO A 174 10.15 -29.47 -3.71
C PRO A 174 9.76 -30.96 -3.65
N ASN A 175 8.67 -31.29 -2.95
CA ASN A 175 8.14 -32.65 -2.80
C ASN A 175 7.04 -33.00 -3.82
N GLY A 176 6.80 -32.13 -4.82
CA GLY A 176 5.69 -32.28 -5.78
C GLY A 176 4.32 -31.89 -5.22
N GLU A 177 4.25 -31.36 -3.99
CA GLU A 177 3.02 -30.83 -3.41
C GLU A 177 2.61 -29.51 -4.06
N THR A 178 1.31 -29.26 -4.17
CA THR A 178 0.80 -28.00 -4.73
C THR A 178 0.74 -26.94 -3.63
N ILE A 179 1.57 -25.91 -3.74
CA ILE A 179 1.62 -24.78 -2.80
C ILE A 179 0.75 -23.65 -3.34
N VAL A 180 -0.26 -23.25 -2.58
CA VAL A 180 -1.08 -22.07 -2.89
C VAL A 180 -0.32 -20.80 -2.49
N ARG A 181 -0.33 -19.78 -3.35
CA ARG A 181 0.33 -18.50 -3.06
C ARG A 181 -0.23 -17.90 -1.76
N PRO A 182 0.62 -17.59 -0.77
CA PRO A 182 0.16 -17.18 0.53
C PRO A 182 -0.65 -15.88 0.45
N PRO A 183 -1.88 -15.86 0.98
CA PRO A 183 -2.69 -14.64 1.09
C PRO A 183 -2.26 -13.73 2.26
N GLY A 184 -1.53 -14.27 3.23
CA GLY A 184 -1.33 -13.65 4.54
C GLY A 184 -2.64 -13.61 5.34
N LEU A 185 -2.93 -12.47 5.95
CA LEU A 185 -4.19 -12.16 6.64
C LEU A 185 -5.30 -11.67 5.69
N PHE A 186 -5.06 -11.69 4.38
CA PHE A 186 -6.09 -11.43 3.39
C PHE A 186 -6.74 -12.73 2.92
N ASP A 187 -7.70 -12.60 2.02
CA ASP A 187 -8.51 -13.68 1.48
C ASP A 187 -8.30 -13.89 -0.03
N THR A 188 -7.20 -13.36 -0.56
CA THR A 188 -6.85 -13.42 -1.99
C THR A 188 -5.41 -13.95 -2.14
N PRO A 189 -5.17 -14.98 -2.97
CA PRO A 189 -3.84 -15.56 -3.15
C PRO A 189 -2.79 -14.53 -3.56
N GLY A 190 -1.65 -14.53 -2.90
CA GLY A 190 -0.54 -13.60 -3.17
C GLY A 190 -0.75 -12.17 -2.65
N ALA A 191 -1.87 -11.85 -2.01
CA ALA A 191 -2.13 -10.52 -1.46
C ALA A 191 -1.14 -10.09 -0.38
N VAL A 192 -0.44 -11.04 0.26
CA VAL A 192 0.61 -10.78 1.25
C VAL A 192 1.79 -9.98 0.68
N ALA A 193 1.97 -9.98 -0.64
CA ALA A 193 3.08 -9.28 -1.29
C ALA A 193 3.04 -7.76 -1.01
N GLY A 194 1.83 -7.16 -0.98
CA GLY A 194 1.63 -5.75 -0.63
C GLY A 194 2.19 -5.39 0.75
N PRO A 195 1.68 -6.00 1.83
CA PRO A 195 2.24 -5.89 3.17
C PRO A 195 3.72 -6.21 3.25
N GLY A 196 4.16 -7.26 2.53
CA GLY A 196 5.55 -7.68 2.49
C GLY A 196 6.48 -6.56 2.05
N MET A 197 6.08 -5.75 1.07
CA MET A 197 6.86 -4.59 0.62
C MET A 197 7.04 -3.54 1.72
N TYR A 198 5.96 -3.22 2.45
CA TYR A 198 6.01 -2.26 3.56
C TYR A 198 6.78 -2.81 4.76
N ALA A 199 6.59 -4.09 5.11
CA ALA A 199 7.31 -4.75 6.19
C ALA A 199 8.82 -4.80 5.92
N ALA A 200 9.21 -5.14 4.68
CA ALA A 200 10.59 -5.14 4.22
C ALA A 200 11.22 -3.74 4.35
N LEU A 201 10.62 -2.72 3.72
CA LEU A 201 11.14 -1.35 3.75
C LEU A 201 11.21 -0.82 5.19
N LEU A 202 10.07 -0.78 5.89
CA LEU A 202 10.01 -0.16 7.22
C LEU A 202 10.85 -0.93 8.24
N GLY A 203 10.88 -2.25 8.18
CA GLY A 203 11.70 -3.07 9.07
C GLY A 203 13.19 -2.81 8.91
N LEU A 204 13.67 -2.66 7.66
CA LEU A 204 15.06 -2.27 7.37
C LEU A 204 15.35 -0.83 7.81
N ILE A 205 14.43 0.11 7.58
CA ILE A 205 14.54 1.50 8.04
C ILE A 205 14.71 1.52 9.57
N PHE A 206 13.81 0.87 10.31
CA PHE A 206 13.87 0.84 11.77
C PHE A 206 15.08 0.05 12.29
N ALA A 207 15.53 -1.01 11.61
CA ALA A 207 16.74 -1.74 11.97
C ALA A 207 18.03 -0.91 11.81
N ALA A 208 18.05 0.03 10.85
CA ALA A 208 19.14 0.97 10.63
C ALA A 208 19.16 2.13 11.66
N THR A 209 18.09 2.33 12.43
CA THR A 209 18.03 3.35 13.49
C THR A 209 18.67 2.87 14.80
N ARG A 210 19.04 3.82 15.68
CA ARG A 210 19.65 3.57 16.99
C ARG A 210 18.63 3.00 17.99
N PHE A 211 18.34 1.71 17.90
CA PHE A 211 17.51 0.98 18.87
C PHE A 211 18.31 -0.03 19.71
N LYS A 212 17.67 -0.54 20.78
CA LYS A 212 18.19 -1.69 21.53
C LYS A 212 18.33 -2.88 20.58
N VAL A 213 19.36 -3.71 20.76
CA VAL A 213 19.68 -4.82 19.84
C VAL A 213 18.48 -5.72 19.56
N TRP A 214 17.73 -6.12 20.58
CA TRP A 214 16.55 -6.99 20.41
C TRP A 214 15.46 -6.37 19.51
N GLN A 215 15.32 -5.05 19.51
CA GLN A 215 14.34 -4.34 18.69
C GLN A 215 14.78 -4.30 17.23
N ARG A 216 16.09 -4.12 17.02
CA ARG A 216 16.69 -4.19 15.68
C ARG A 216 16.53 -5.58 15.11
N VAL A 217 16.80 -6.62 15.90
CA VAL A 217 16.59 -8.02 15.52
C VAL A 217 15.11 -8.29 15.20
N ALA A 218 14.17 -7.80 16.02
CA ALA A 218 12.75 -7.93 15.74
C ALA A 218 12.34 -7.23 14.42
N CYS A 219 12.81 -6.00 14.18
CA CYS A 219 12.53 -5.28 12.93
C CYS A 219 13.14 -5.97 11.71
N LEU A 220 14.37 -6.50 11.84
CA LEU A 220 15.01 -7.30 10.79
C LEU A 220 14.25 -8.61 10.54
N GLY A 221 13.75 -9.27 11.59
CA GLY A 221 12.92 -10.47 11.45
C GLY A 221 11.63 -10.20 10.69
N LEU A 222 10.94 -9.09 10.99
CA LEU A 222 9.74 -8.67 10.23
C LEU A 222 10.07 -8.28 8.79
N ALA A 223 11.20 -7.59 8.55
CA ALA A 223 11.64 -7.28 7.19
C ALA A 223 11.94 -8.54 6.38
N PHE A 224 12.64 -9.50 7.01
CA PHE A 224 12.96 -10.79 6.41
C PHE A 224 11.70 -11.59 6.10
N ALA A 225 10.73 -11.64 7.03
CA ALA A 225 9.44 -12.27 6.78
C ALA A 225 8.69 -11.58 5.63
N GLY A 226 8.75 -10.24 5.55
CA GLY A 226 8.20 -9.47 4.43
C GLY A 226 8.79 -9.87 3.08
N LEU A 227 10.12 -9.92 2.98
CA LEU A 227 10.82 -10.34 1.77
C LEU A 227 10.54 -11.80 1.41
N ALA A 228 10.59 -12.71 2.38
CA ALA A 228 10.27 -14.11 2.18
C ALA A 228 8.82 -14.29 1.69
N ALA A 229 7.86 -13.57 2.28
CA ALA A 229 6.47 -13.60 1.84
C ALA A 229 6.30 -13.09 0.40
N ILE A 230 7.04 -12.07 -0.04
CA ILE A 230 7.05 -11.63 -1.44
C ILE A 230 7.54 -12.75 -2.36
N TYR A 231 8.68 -13.38 -2.04
CA TYR A 231 9.23 -14.48 -2.84
C TYR A 231 8.25 -15.66 -2.94
N LEU A 232 7.66 -16.07 -1.81
CA LEU A 232 6.68 -17.16 -1.74
C LEU A 232 5.36 -16.82 -2.45
N SER A 233 4.94 -15.56 -2.45
CA SER A 233 3.76 -15.11 -3.21
C SER A 233 3.95 -15.23 -4.73
N GLN A 234 5.20 -15.32 -5.20
CA GLN A 234 5.60 -15.29 -6.60
C GLN A 234 5.09 -14.06 -7.38
N VAL A 235 4.71 -12.99 -6.69
CA VAL A 235 4.36 -11.72 -7.31
C VAL A 235 5.65 -10.97 -7.66
N ARG A 236 6.22 -11.33 -8.82
CA ARG A 236 7.52 -10.80 -9.30
C ARG A 236 7.60 -9.28 -9.24
N ILE A 237 6.54 -8.56 -9.62
CA ILE A 237 6.57 -7.10 -9.59
C ILE A 237 6.78 -6.54 -8.18
N SER A 238 6.29 -7.21 -7.13
CA SER A 238 6.44 -6.75 -5.76
C SER A 238 7.89 -6.81 -5.27
N ILE A 239 8.73 -7.75 -5.77
CA ILE A 239 10.17 -7.74 -5.43
C ILE A 239 10.86 -6.54 -6.08
N VAL A 240 10.51 -6.24 -7.34
CA VAL A 240 11.09 -5.13 -8.10
C VAL A 240 10.71 -3.81 -7.45
N VAL A 241 9.44 -3.66 -7.06
CA VAL A 241 8.94 -2.48 -6.35
C VAL A 241 9.58 -2.37 -4.97
N ALA A 242 9.68 -3.45 -4.19
CA ALA A 242 10.39 -3.43 -2.90
C ALA A 242 11.85 -2.97 -3.05
N ALA A 243 12.57 -3.52 -4.04
CA ALA A 243 13.94 -3.11 -4.33
C ALA A 243 14.01 -1.63 -4.73
N ALA A 244 13.10 -1.16 -5.59
CA ALA A 244 13.02 0.24 -5.97
C ALA A 244 12.76 1.16 -4.76
N MET A 245 11.87 0.80 -3.85
CA MET A 245 11.63 1.54 -2.60
C MET A 245 12.91 1.65 -1.77
N MET A 246 13.66 0.56 -1.61
CA MET A 246 14.93 0.55 -0.87
C MET A 246 15.99 1.41 -1.54
N ILE A 247 16.11 1.33 -2.87
CA ILE A 247 17.04 2.17 -3.65
C ILE A 247 16.70 3.64 -3.50
N VAL A 248 15.42 4.01 -3.60
CA VAL A 248 14.96 5.39 -3.43
C VAL A 248 15.25 5.89 -2.01
N TYR A 249 14.93 5.10 -0.99
CA TYR A 249 15.25 5.46 0.39
C TYR A 249 16.76 5.65 0.61
N PHE A 250 17.58 4.74 0.09
CA PHE A 250 19.04 4.85 0.11
C PHE A 250 19.53 6.12 -0.59
N ALA A 251 19.02 6.41 -1.80
CA ALA A 251 19.38 7.60 -2.56
C ALA A 251 19.02 8.89 -1.80
N VAL A 252 17.84 8.94 -1.17
CA VAL A 252 17.44 10.07 -0.33
C VAL A 252 18.36 10.22 0.88
N LEU A 253 18.77 9.14 1.54
CA LEU A 253 19.76 9.20 2.64
C LEU A 253 21.12 9.75 2.18
N VAL A 254 21.56 9.38 0.96
CA VAL A 254 22.79 9.91 0.35
C VAL A 254 22.65 11.41 0.06
N VAL A 255 21.51 11.84 -0.49
CA VAL A 255 21.21 13.28 -0.73
C VAL A 255 21.17 14.06 0.59
N GLN A 256 20.63 13.46 1.66
CA GLN A 256 20.68 14.01 3.02
C GLN A 256 22.08 14.00 3.65
N ARG A 257 23.11 13.49 2.95
CA ARG A 257 24.50 13.34 3.42
C ARG A 257 24.65 12.42 4.64
N ARG A 258 23.72 11.49 4.84
CA ARG A 258 23.73 10.54 5.97
C ARG A 258 24.41 9.22 5.62
N PHE A 259 25.66 9.31 5.15
CA PHE A 259 26.39 8.17 4.58
C PHE A 259 26.49 6.95 5.50
N SER A 260 26.76 7.14 6.80
CA SER A 260 26.83 6.01 7.75
C SER A 260 25.51 5.24 7.83
N THR A 261 24.37 5.93 7.90
CA THR A 261 23.04 5.30 7.89
C THR A 261 22.74 4.68 6.53
N ALA A 262 23.10 5.34 5.43
CA ALA A 262 22.92 4.82 4.08
C ALA A 262 23.69 3.51 3.87
N THR A 263 24.97 3.45 4.25
CA THR A 263 25.79 2.23 4.12
C THR A 263 25.24 1.09 4.98
N LEU A 264 24.86 1.36 6.22
CA LEU A 264 24.25 0.35 7.09
C LEU A 264 22.92 -0.18 6.50
N PHE A 265 22.06 0.73 6.03
CA PHE A 265 20.81 0.37 5.39
C PHE A 265 21.04 -0.45 4.11
N GLY A 266 21.94 -0.02 3.23
CA GLY A 266 22.26 -0.71 1.98
C GLY A 266 22.82 -2.10 2.22
N ALA A 267 23.79 -2.24 3.14
CA ALA A 267 24.37 -3.54 3.49
C ALA A 267 23.33 -4.50 4.10
N THR A 268 22.52 -4.01 5.04
CA THR A 268 21.47 -4.85 5.67
C THR A 268 20.36 -5.21 4.68
N SER A 269 20.00 -4.32 3.76
CA SER A 269 19.00 -4.59 2.71
C SER A 269 19.50 -5.67 1.74
N GLY A 270 20.75 -5.57 1.27
CA GLY A 270 21.35 -6.57 0.38
C GLY A 270 21.44 -7.96 1.03
N LEU A 271 21.88 -8.02 2.29
CA LEU A 271 21.92 -9.27 3.06
C LEU A 271 20.53 -9.85 3.29
N ALA A 272 19.53 -9.01 3.61
CA ALA A 272 18.17 -9.45 3.83
C ALA A 272 17.52 -10.00 2.55
N LEU A 273 17.74 -9.35 1.39
CA LEU A 273 17.25 -9.82 0.09
C LEU A 273 17.85 -11.18 -0.28
N ALA A 274 19.18 -11.31 -0.22
CA ALA A 274 19.86 -12.57 -0.53
C ALA A 274 19.47 -13.67 0.45
N GLY A 275 19.43 -13.37 1.75
CA GLY A 275 19.04 -14.32 2.78
C GLY A 275 17.60 -14.81 2.63
N ALA A 276 16.66 -13.89 2.33
CA ALA A 276 15.26 -14.26 2.11
C ALA A 276 15.11 -15.15 0.87
N LEU A 277 15.80 -14.83 -0.23
CA LEU A 277 15.80 -15.69 -1.43
C LEU A 277 16.31 -17.09 -1.11
N ILE A 278 17.48 -17.22 -0.46
CA ILE A 278 18.05 -18.51 -0.07
C ILE A 278 17.05 -19.30 0.79
N PHE A 279 16.46 -18.66 1.80
CA PHE A 279 15.47 -19.28 2.67
C PHE A 279 14.23 -19.75 1.89
N THR A 280 13.71 -18.94 0.96
CA THR A 280 12.53 -19.31 0.17
C THR A 280 12.80 -20.46 -0.79
N VAL A 281 14.00 -20.51 -1.41
CA VAL A 281 14.40 -21.63 -2.27
C VAL A 281 14.53 -22.92 -1.46
N LEU A 282 15.07 -22.85 -0.24
CA LEU A 282 15.13 -24.01 0.66
C LEU A 282 13.74 -24.49 1.09
N LEU A 283 12.81 -23.56 1.31
CA LEU A 283 11.46 -23.87 1.77
C LEU A 283 10.54 -24.39 0.65
N ALA A 284 10.56 -23.74 -0.51
CA ALA A 284 9.56 -23.90 -1.55
C ALA A 284 10.14 -24.36 -2.90
N GLY A 285 11.44 -24.67 -2.96
CA GLY A 285 12.09 -25.33 -4.09
C GLY A 285 12.68 -24.38 -5.14
N ALA A 286 13.38 -24.98 -6.11
CA ALA A 286 14.12 -24.26 -7.15
C ALA A 286 13.21 -23.58 -8.20
N GLU A 287 11.91 -23.90 -8.25
CA GLU A 287 10.97 -23.21 -9.15
C GLU A 287 10.92 -21.71 -8.87
N ILE A 288 11.07 -21.32 -7.59
CA ILE A 288 11.19 -19.91 -7.19
C ILE A 288 12.40 -19.27 -7.86
N SER A 289 13.61 -19.85 -7.70
CA SER A 289 14.81 -19.27 -8.31
C SER A 289 14.72 -19.19 -9.83
N ASN A 290 14.15 -20.20 -10.49
CA ASN A 290 13.95 -20.20 -11.94
C ASN A 290 13.02 -19.05 -12.36
N ARG A 291 11.90 -18.84 -11.67
CA ARG A 291 10.99 -17.73 -11.96
C ARG A 291 11.62 -16.36 -11.74
N PHE A 292 12.52 -16.20 -10.76
CA PHE A 292 13.22 -14.94 -10.57
C PHE A 292 14.40 -14.77 -11.53
N ALA A 293 15.05 -15.85 -11.97
CA ALA A 293 16.09 -15.81 -12.99
C ALA A 293 15.57 -15.22 -14.31
N THR A 294 14.33 -15.54 -14.70
CA THR A 294 13.68 -14.94 -15.89
C THR A 294 13.59 -13.40 -15.85
N LEU A 295 13.70 -12.75 -14.68
CA LEU A 295 13.75 -11.28 -14.60
C LEU A 295 15.08 -10.70 -15.10
N PHE A 296 16.12 -11.53 -15.19
CA PHE A 296 17.47 -11.15 -15.59
C PHE A 296 17.91 -11.79 -16.92
N GLU A 297 17.18 -12.79 -17.42
CA GLU A 297 17.50 -13.51 -18.66
C GLU A 297 17.22 -12.65 -19.91
N ASP A 298 16.17 -11.83 -19.87
CA ASP A 298 15.75 -10.98 -20.97
C ASP A 298 15.90 -9.49 -20.65
N ASP A 299 15.81 -8.65 -21.68
CA ASP A 299 15.74 -7.20 -21.51
C ASP A 299 14.55 -6.81 -20.60
N PRO A 300 14.75 -5.97 -19.56
CA PRO A 300 13.69 -5.62 -18.61
C PRO A 300 12.42 -5.04 -19.23
N LEU A 301 12.53 -4.30 -20.33
CA LEU A 301 11.37 -3.77 -21.04
C LEU A 301 10.60 -4.88 -21.74
N THR A 302 11.31 -5.87 -22.30
CA THR A 302 10.69 -7.05 -22.92
C THR A 302 9.96 -7.89 -21.87
N VAL A 303 10.59 -8.17 -20.72
CA VAL A 303 9.96 -8.91 -19.61
C VAL A 303 8.71 -8.20 -19.12
N TYR A 304 8.77 -6.88 -18.95
CA TYR A 304 7.61 -6.08 -18.59
C TYR A 304 6.53 -6.12 -19.68
N TYR A 305 6.91 -5.97 -20.95
CA TYR A 305 5.97 -5.95 -22.06
C TYR A 305 5.19 -7.26 -22.17
N VAL A 306 5.88 -8.40 -22.04
CA VAL A 306 5.27 -9.74 -22.06
C VAL A 306 4.33 -9.94 -20.85
N ALA A 307 4.73 -9.47 -19.67
CA ALA A 307 3.93 -9.68 -18.45
C ALA A 307 2.73 -8.73 -18.32
N ARG A 308 2.89 -7.47 -18.75
CA ARG A 308 1.96 -6.35 -18.46
C ARG A 308 1.82 -5.33 -19.60
N GLY A 309 2.70 -5.33 -20.60
CA GLY A 309 2.60 -4.44 -21.77
C GLY A 309 1.30 -4.61 -22.55
N GLY A 310 0.78 -5.84 -22.66
CA GLY A 310 -0.53 -6.08 -23.27
C GLY A 310 -1.67 -5.33 -22.57
N GLN A 311 -1.66 -5.24 -21.24
CA GLN A 311 -2.67 -4.49 -20.48
C GLN A 311 -2.51 -2.97 -20.65
N LEU A 312 -1.28 -2.48 -20.76
CA LEU A 312 -1.03 -1.07 -21.07
C LEU A 312 -1.47 -0.72 -22.49
N HIS A 313 -1.22 -1.62 -23.46
CA HIS A 313 -1.70 -1.48 -24.83
C HIS A 313 -3.22 -1.47 -24.88
N TYR A 314 -3.88 -2.44 -24.22
CA TYR A 314 -5.34 -2.50 -24.10
C TYR A 314 -5.92 -1.22 -23.48
N ALA A 315 -5.29 -0.70 -22.43
CA ALA A 315 -5.71 0.54 -21.78
C ALA A 315 -5.63 1.74 -22.74
N LEU A 316 -4.49 1.93 -23.41
CA LEU A 316 -4.21 3.15 -24.17
C LEU A 316 -4.70 3.12 -25.62
N ASN A 317 -4.74 1.96 -26.27
CA ASN A 317 -5.09 1.85 -27.69
C ASN A 317 -6.54 1.38 -27.91
N ASP A 318 -7.09 0.59 -26.98
CA ASP A 318 -8.45 0.07 -27.13
C ASP A 318 -9.40 0.86 -26.23
N THR A 319 -9.19 0.78 -24.92
CA THR A 319 -10.12 1.35 -23.92
C THR A 319 -10.19 2.87 -24.01
N LEU A 320 -9.06 3.55 -24.17
CA LEU A 320 -9.01 5.02 -24.26
C LEU A 320 -9.64 5.54 -25.55
N VAL A 321 -9.50 4.80 -26.65
CA VAL A 321 -10.08 5.17 -27.96
C VAL A 321 -11.59 4.98 -27.93
N GLU A 322 -12.07 3.89 -27.33
CA GLU A 322 -13.49 3.60 -27.19
C GLU A 322 -14.18 4.51 -26.17
N PHE A 323 -13.52 4.80 -25.04
CA PHE A 323 -14.07 5.56 -23.91
C PHE A 323 -13.19 6.75 -23.50
N PRO A 324 -12.98 7.76 -24.37
CA PRO A 324 -12.07 8.87 -24.10
C PRO A 324 -12.48 9.72 -22.88
N PHE A 325 -13.77 9.73 -22.55
CA PHE A 325 -14.37 10.44 -21.41
C PHE A 325 -14.92 9.50 -20.32
N GLY A 326 -14.56 8.22 -20.37
CA GLY A 326 -15.07 7.21 -19.45
C GLY A 326 -16.22 6.39 -20.01
N ALA A 327 -16.43 5.23 -19.40
CA ALA A 327 -17.41 4.24 -19.78
C ALA A 327 -18.57 4.15 -18.78
N GLY A 328 -18.62 5.03 -17.78
CA GLY A 328 -19.53 4.98 -16.63
C GLY A 328 -18.98 4.17 -15.46
N LEU A 329 -19.59 4.33 -14.28
CA LEU A 329 -19.10 3.72 -13.05
C LEU A 329 -19.59 2.27 -12.87
N ALA A 330 -18.89 1.53 -12.00
CA ALA A 330 -19.22 0.16 -11.61
C ALA A 330 -19.39 -0.81 -12.79
N ARG A 331 -18.54 -0.65 -13.81
CA ARG A 331 -18.39 -1.60 -14.92
C ARG A 331 -17.31 -2.65 -14.69
N TRP A 332 -16.41 -2.41 -13.73
CA TRP A 332 -15.31 -3.30 -13.39
C TRP A 332 -15.13 -3.41 -11.86
N GLY A 333 -14.26 -4.34 -11.45
CA GLY A 333 -13.87 -4.51 -10.05
C GLY A 333 -15.01 -4.99 -9.15
N MET A 334 -14.79 -4.93 -7.83
CA MET A 334 -15.72 -5.51 -6.85
C MET A 334 -17.07 -4.79 -6.79
N SER A 335 -17.13 -3.50 -7.12
CA SER A 335 -18.41 -2.78 -7.19
C SER A 335 -19.29 -3.32 -8.31
N ALA A 336 -18.72 -3.69 -9.45
CA ALA A 336 -19.47 -4.31 -10.55
C ALA A 336 -19.92 -5.72 -10.15
N VAL A 337 -19.05 -6.50 -9.51
CA VAL A 337 -19.36 -7.86 -9.07
C VAL A 337 -20.49 -7.90 -8.04
N TYR A 338 -20.49 -6.98 -7.05
CA TYR A 338 -21.47 -7.01 -5.96
C TYR A 338 -22.74 -6.19 -6.22
N PHE A 339 -22.65 -5.11 -7.00
CA PHE A 339 -23.74 -4.14 -7.15
C PHE A 339 -24.05 -3.80 -8.61
N GLY A 340 -23.24 -4.28 -9.56
CA GLY A 340 -23.42 -4.04 -10.98
C GLY A 340 -24.52 -4.92 -11.58
N HIS A 341 -25.18 -4.39 -12.60
CA HIS A 341 -26.16 -5.13 -13.40
C HIS A 341 -25.70 -5.05 -14.86
N ALA A 342 -24.86 -5.99 -15.27
CA ALA A 342 -24.39 -6.05 -16.65
C ALA A 342 -25.57 -6.33 -17.59
N THR A 343 -25.67 -5.55 -18.66
CA THR A 343 -26.64 -5.76 -19.74
C THR A 343 -25.90 -5.92 -21.06
N LEU A 344 -26.61 -6.27 -22.13
CA LEU A 344 -26.01 -6.34 -23.48
C LEU A 344 -25.46 -4.98 -23.92
N ASP A 345 -26.08 -3.88 -23.50
CA ASP A 345 -25.65 -2.51 -23.85
C ASP A 345 -24.52 -2.00 -22.93
N THR A 346 -24.40 -2.57 -21.73
CA THR A 346 -23.38 -2.21 -20.73
C THR A 346 -22.63 -3.45 -20.24
N PRO A 347 -21.83 -4.11 -21.12
CA PRO A 347 -21.08 -5.29 -20.74
C PRO A 347 -20.05 -4.97 -19.64
N PRO A 348 -19.70 -5.94 -18.78
CA PRO A 348 -18.68 -5.75 -17.77
C PRO A 348 -17.34 -5.52 -18.46
N LEU A 349 -16.55 -4.61 -17.90
CA LEU A 349 -15.20 -4.30 -18.35
C LEU A 349 -14.20 -4.87 -17.35
N TRP A 350 -12.97 -5.07 -17.82
CA TRP A 350 -11.88 -5.62 -17.03
C TRP A 350 -10.73 -4.62 -16.94
N ALA A 351 -10.18 -4.43 -15.75
CA ALA A 351 -9.01 -3.60 -15.52
C ALA A 351 -8.03 -4.31 -14.58
N GLU A 352 -6.90 -4.74 -15.14
CA GLU A 352 -5.81 -5.34 -14.34
C GLU A 352 -4.85 -4.28 -13.78
N ILE A 353 -4.79 -3.13 -14.43
CA ILE A 353 -3.90 -2.03 -14.10
C ILE A 353 -4.72 -0.78 -13.81
N GLN A 354 -4.22 0.07 -12.91
CA GLN A 354 -4.95 1.26 -12.47
C GLN A 354 -5.25 2.23 -13.61
N LEU A 355 -4.36 2.34 -14.60
CA LEU A 355 -4.57 3.21 -15.76
C LEU A 355 -5.83 2.82 -16.53
N ALA A 356 -6.03 1.53 -16.79
CA ALA A 356 -7.25 1.02 -17.41
C ALA A 356 -8.48 1.37 -16.55
N GLY A 357 -8.39 1.18 -15.23
CA GLY A 357 -9.45 1.54 -14.30
C GLY A 357 -9.83 3.03 -14.37
N TRP A 358 -8.86 3.94 -14.35
CA TRP A 358 -9.13 5.38 -14.46
C TRP A 358 -9.70 5.79 -15.82
N ILE A 359 -9.25 5.15 -16.91
CA ILE A 359 -9.80 5.39 -18.23
C ILE A 359 -11.26 4.92 -18.28
N ILE A 360 -11.59 3.76 -17.71
CA ILE A 360 -12.96 3.27 -17.62
C ILE A 360 -13.82 4.21 -16.76
N ASP A 361 -13.32 4.64 -15.60
CA ASP A 361 -14.12 5.40 -14.63
C ASP A 361 -14.35 6.86 -15.03
N GLY A 362 -13.44 7.48 -15.79
CA GLY A 362 -13.55 8.89 -16.16
C GLY A 362 -12.62 9.35 -17.30
N GLY A 363 -12.14 8.39 -18.11
CA GLY A 363 -11.38 8.65 -19.32
C GLY A 363 -10.02 9.29 -19.09
N VAL A 364 -9.56 10.02 -20.12
CA VAL A 364 -8.29 10.74 -20.08
C VAL A 364 -8.23 11.77 -18.94
N LEU A 365 -9.38 12.39 -18.62
CA LEU A 365 -9.45 13.44 -17.60
C LEU A 365 -9.15 12.88 -16.21
N LEU A 366 -9.79 11.77 -15.84
CA LEU A 366 -9.53 11.13 -14.55
C LEU A 366 -8.10 10.61 -14.47
N MET A 367 -7.61 9.95 -15.52
CA MET A 367 -6.23 9.46 -15.59
C MET A 367 -5.20 10.58 -15.38
N LEU A 368 -5.31 11.68 -16.13
CA LEU A 368 -4.37 12.81 -16.01
C LEU A 368 -4.48 13.50 -14.65
N THR A 369 -5.70 13.69 -14.13
CA THR A 369 -5.91 14.34 -12.83
C THR A 369 -5.33 13.49 -11.70
N TYR A 370 -5.51 12.16 -11.74
CA TYR A 370 -4.94 11.27 -10.73
C TYR A 370 -3.41 11.21 -10.84
N CYS A 371 -2.85 11.06 -12.04
CA CYS A 371 -1.40 11.11 -12.26
C CYS A 371 -0.80 12.43 -11.76
N GLY A 372 -1.45 13.56 -12.04
CA GLY A 372 -1.05 14.87 -11.51
C GLY A 372 -1.07 14.92 -9.99
N ALA A 373 -2.10 14.36 -9.35
CA ALA A 373 -2.19 14.27 -7.90
C ALA A 373 -1.02 13.48 -7.29
N LEU A 374 -0.66 12.35 -7.91
CA LEU A 374 0.45 11.51 -7.46
C LEU A 374 1.81 12.21 -7.61
N VAL A 375 2.03 12.88 -8.75
CA VAL A 375 3.26 13.66 -9.00
C VAL A 375 3.39 14.80 -7.98
N VAL A 376 2.33 15.58 -7.75
CA VAL A 376 2.35 16.68 -6.78
C VAL A 376 2.62 16.17 -5.37
N THR A 377 2.03 15.04 -4.99
CA THR A 377 2.28 14.41 -3.68
C THR A 377 3.73 13.96 -3.55
N ALA A 378 4.25 13.23 -4.53
CA ALA A 378 5.64 12.78 -4.55
C ALA A 378 6.65 13.94 -4.47
N LEU A 379 6.40 15.03 -5.20
CA LEU A 379 7.23 16.24 -5.14
C LEU A 379 7.17 16.91 -3.77
N ALA A 380 5.99 16.97 -3.14
CA ALA A 380 5.84 17.52 -1.80
C ALA A 380 6.59 16.68 -0.75
N GLU A 381 6.46 15.35 -0.81
CA GLU A 381 7.15 14.42 0.08
C GLU A 381 8.67 14.46 -0.12
N LEU A 382 9.16 14.49 -1.36
CA LEU A 382 10.58 14.62 -1.68
C LEU A 382 11.14 15.96 -1.18
N ARG A 383 10.36 17.05 -1.30
CA ARG A 383 10.75 18.36 -0.76
C ARG A 383 10.90 18.29 0.75
N VAL A 384 9.97 17.67 1.48
CA VAL A 384 10.08 17.48 2.92
C VAL A 384 11.29 16.61 3.26
N ALA A 385 11.52 15.53 2.51
CA ALA A 385 12.66 14.64 2.73
C ALA A 385 14.01 15.34 2.53
N THR A 386 14.12 16.29 1.60
CA THR A 386 15.40 16.91 1.22
C THR A 386 15.64 18.29 1.84
N GLN A 387 14.59 19.03 2.20
CA GLN A 387 14.68 20.43 2.61
C GLN A 387 14.22 20.68 4.04
N ALA A 388 13.69 19.68 4.76
CA ALA A 388 13.30 19.87 6.16
C ALA A 388 14.54 20.14 7.03
N ARG A 389 14.46 21.21 7.85
CA ARG A 389 15.53 21.59 8.79
C ARG A 389 15.66 20.61 9.95
N GLU A 390 14.54 20.06 10.41
CA GLU A 390 14.51 19.09 11.52
C GLU A 390 14.91 17.69 11.00
N PRO A 391 15.98 17.06 11.53
CA PRO A 391 16.47 15.78 11.05
C PRO A 391 15.44 14.64 11.13
N MET A 392 14.59 14.67 12.16
CA MET A 392 13.55 13.66 12.35
C MET A 392 12.44 13.79 11.30
N LEU A 393 12.04 15.01 10.96
CA LEU A 393 11.08 15.28 9.89
C LEU A 393 11.63 14.86 8.52
N ALA A 394 12.90 15.19 8.23
CA ALA A 394 13.57 14.76 7.00
C ALA A 394 13.61 13.22 6.88
N ALA A 395 13.90 12.51 7.97
CA ALA A 395 13.89 11.05 8.01
C ALA A 395 12.48 10.46 7.80
N CYS A 396 11.46 11.03 8.44
CA CYS A 396 10.07 10.59 8.23
C CYS A 396 9.61 10.87 6.80
N GLY A 397 9.95 12.03 6.24
CA GLY A 397 9.67 12.37 4.85
C GLY A 397 10.31 11.39 3.87
N ALA A 398 11.57 11.01 4.10
CA ALA A 398 12.25 10.00 3.28
C ALA A 398 11.56 8.63 3.34
N ALA A 399 11.15 8.20 4.54
CA ALA A 399 10.46 6.92 4.72
C ALA A 399 9.08 6.91 4.06
N VAL A 400 8.29 7.98 4.25
CA VAL A 400 6.97 8.13 3.62
C VAL A 400 7.10 8.20 2.10
N PHE A 401 8.02 9.01 1.57
CA PHE A 401 8.27 9.13 0.13
C PHE A 401 8.61 7.77 -0.50
N ALA A 402 9.55 7.04 0.09
CA ALA A 402 9.92 5.70 -0.40
C ALA A 402 8.75 4.72 -0.30
N ALA A 403 7.96 4.79 0.77
CA ALA A 403 6.80 3.92 0.98
C ALA A 403 5.65 4.23 0.00
N ASN A 404 5.43 5.50 -0.34
CA ASN A 404 4.38 5.96 -1.25
C ASN A 404 4.74 5.80 -2.73
N LEU A 405 6.02 5.71 -3.06
CA LEU A 405 6.45 5.37 -4.41
C LEU A 405 6.01 3.96 -4.85
N ALA A 406 5.82 3.02 -3.90
CA ALA A 406 5.35 1.68 -4.23
C ALA A 406 3.94 1.63 -4.83
N PRO A 407 2.90 2.18 -4.19
CA PRO A 407 1.58 2.33 -4.81
C PRO A 407 1.63 3.06 -6.16
N MET A 408 2.50 4.06 -6.32
CA MET A 408 2.68 4.75 -7.60
C MET A 408 3.26 3.83 -8.67
N ALA A 409 4.25 3.00 -8.36
CA ALA A 409 4.80 2.02 -9.30
C ALA A 409 3.79 0.90 -9.62
N LEU A 410 2.97 0.51 -8.64
CA LEU A 410 1.97 -0.54 -8.80
C LEU A 410 0.85 -0.18 -9.79
N ILE A 411 0.61 1.10 -10.11
CA ILE A 411 -0.45 1.51 -11.06
C ILE A 411 -0.32 0.85 -12.44
N PHE A 412 0.89 0.44 -12.80
CA PHE A 412 1.21 -0.21 -14.09
C PHE A 412 0.96 -1.72 -14.10
N THR A 413 0.69 -2.32 -12.93
CA THR A 413 0.62 -3.79 -12.80
C THR A 413 -0.51 -4.29 -11.92
N PHE A 414 -1.17 -3.36 -11.22
CA PHE A 414 -2.23 -3.56 -10.25
C PHE A 414 -3.09 -2.29 -10.16
N THR A 415 -4.17 -2.34 -9.40
CA THR A 415 -5.12 -1.24 -9.17
C THR A 415 -5.08 -0.76 -7.71
N PRO A 416 -3.97 -0.18 -7.22
CA PRO A 416 -3.81 0.14 -5.79
C PRO A 416 -4.83 1.17 -5.29
N PHE A 417 -5.28 2.09 -6.15
CA PHE A 417 -6.16 3.21 -5.80
C PHE A 417 -7.66 2.88 -5.85
N VAL A 418 -7.99 1.59 -5.88
CA VAL A 418 -9.33 1.04 -5.56
C VAL A 418 -9.27 -0.01 -4.44
N THR A 419 -8.17 -0.02 -3.67
CA THR A 419 -7.92 -0.96 -2.57
C THR A 419 -7.43 -0.25 -1.30
N GLN A 420 -7.23 -1.00 -0.22
CA GLN A 420 -6.64 -0.48 1.03
C GLN A 420 -5.23 0.08 0.84
N VAL A 421 -4.50 -0.33 -0.21
CA VAL A 421 -3.17 0.23 -0.52
C VAL A 421 -3.27 1.73 -0.82
N GLY A 422 -4.29 2.15 -1.58
CA GLY A 422 -4.58 3.56 -1.84
C GLY A 422 -4.97 4.32 -0.58
N VAL A 423 -5.77 3.70 0.31
CA VAL A 423 -6.12 4.29 1.62
C VAL A 423 -4.85 4.59 2.43
N GLN A 424 -3.92 3.63 2.48
CA GLN A 424 -2.65 3.77 3.19
C GLN A 424 -1.77 4.88 2.56
N TYR A 425 -1.71 4.96 1.23
CA TYR A 425 -0.98 6.01 0.51
C TYR A 425 -1.45 7.41 0.93
N TRP A 426 -2.75 7.67 0.82
CA TRP A 426 -3.33 8.98 1.14
C TRP A 426 -3.24 9.29 2.63
N PHE A 427 -3.31 8.28 3.50
CA PHE A 427 -3.12 8.44 4.93
C PHE A 427 -1.69 8.86 5.27
N LEU A 428 -0.67 8.22 4.68
CA LEU A 428 0.73 8.59 4.92
C LEU A 428 1.06 9.98 4.38
N ALA A 429 0.54 10.33 3.20
CA ALA A 429 0.71 11.66 2.61
C ALA A 429 0.08 12.75 3.51
N GLY A 430 -1.18 12.55 3.92
CA GLY A 430 -1.87 13.45 4.85
C GLY A 430 -1.18 13.56 6.21
N ALA A 431 -0.74 12.43 6.77
CA ALA A 431 -0.05 12.39 8.05
C ALA A 431 1.30 13.14 8.00
N LEU A 432 2.08 13.00 6.92
CA LEU A 432 3.33 13.76 6.76
C LEU A 432 3.07 15.27 6.69
N HIS A 433 2.05 15.68 5.95
CA HIS A 433 1.65 17.09 5.87
C HIS A 433 1.23 17.66 7.23
N GLY A 434 0.48 16.88 8.02
CA GLY A 434 0.14 17.25 9.40
C GLY A 434 1.36 17.49 10.28
N VAL A 435 2.40 16.65 10.15
CA VAL A 435 3.65 16.85 10.88
C VAL A 435 4.37 18.12 10.42
N VAL A 436 4.44 18.39 9.11
CA VAL A 436 5.06 19.61 8.58
C VAL A 436 4.39 20.85 9.16
N GLN A 437 3.05 20.86 9.22
CA GLN A 437 2.30 21.96 9.85
C GLN A 437 2.54 22.06 11.35
N GLY A 438 2.54 20.93 12.06
CA GLY A 438 2.76 20.90 13.51
C GLY A 438 4.15 21.40 13.91
N THR A 439 5.19 21.03 13.15
CA THR A 439 6.55 21.55 13.34
C THR A 439 6.60 23.06 13.07
N ARG A 440 5.92 23.59 12.03
CA ARG A 440 5.86 25.04 11.75
C ARG A 440 5.17 25.83 12.86
N LYS A 441 4.11 25.27 13.46
CA LYS A 441 3.35 25.89 14.55
C LYS A 441 4.01 25.73 15.93
N GLY A 442 5.18 25.09 16.01
CA GLY A 442 5.90 24.90 17.28
C GLY A 442 5.15 24.01 18.27
N VAL A 443 4.36 23.03 17.80
CA VAL A 443 3.58 22.17 18.70
C VAL A 443 4.53 21.43 19.67
N PRO A 444 4.32 21.56 21.01
CA PRO A 444 5.20 20.96 22.02
C PRO A 444 5.35 19.45 21.81
N GLY A 445 6.59 18.99 21.64
CA GLY A 445 6.90 17.59 21.32
C GLY A 445 7.87 17.41 20.15
N ALA A 446 8.10 18.45 19.34
CA ALA A 446 9.15 18.49 18.33
C ALA A 446 10.56 18.61 18.97
N GLU A 447 10.73 19.51 19.95
CA GLU A 447 12.06 19.83 20.52
C GLU A 447 12.62 18.76 21.49
N ALA A 448 11.77 17.99 22.17
CA ALA A 448 12.23 17.07 23.23
C ALA A 448 12.84 15.74 22.72
N ALA A 449 12.73 15.45 21.42
CA ALA A 449 13.25 14.22 20.81
C ALA A 449 14.70 14.35 20.29
N GLU A 450 15.17 15.58 20.09
CA GLU A 450 16.48 15.89 19.49
C GLU A 450 17.65 15.42 20.38
N THR A 451 17.52 15.54 21.70
CA THR A 451 18.65 15.37 22.63
C THR A 451 19.10 13.92 22.85
N ASN A 452 18.38 12.91 22.35
CA ASN A 452 18.69 11.50 22.66
C ASN A 452 18.84 10.56 21.44
N LEU A 453 18.51 11.01 20.23
CA LEU A 453 18.48 10.13 19.05
C LEU A 453 19.57 10.46 18.01
N PHE A 454 19.97 11.73 17.92
CA PHE A 454 20.96 12.22 16.95
C PHE A 454 22.19 12.86 17.61
N GLY A 455 22.41 12.63 18.90
CA GLY A 455 23.62 13.10 19.58
C GLY A 455 24.86 12.74 18.78
N ASP A 456 25.50 13.78 18.25
CA ASP A 456 26.83 13.74 17.68
C ASP A 456 27.76 13.20 18.76
N ALA A 457 28.41 12.08 18.45
CA ALA A 457 29.57 11.67 19.21
C ALA A 457 30.63 12.74 18.97
N LYS A 458 31.03 13.44 20.05
CA LYS A 458 32.40 13.91 20.13
C LYS A 458 33.33 12.71 20.23
#